data_AF-A0A1K1SKW2-F1
#
_entry.id   AF-A0A1K1SKW2-F1
#
_cell.length_a   1.000
_cell.length_b   1.000
_cell.length_c   1.000
_cell.angle_alpha   90.00
_cell.angle_beta   90.00
_cell.angle_gamma   90.00
#
_symmetry.space_group_name_H-M   'P 1'
#
loop_
_entity.id
_entity.type
_entity.pdbx_description
1 polymer ?
#
loop_
_entity_poly.entity_id
_entity_poly.type
_entity_poly.pdbx_seq_one_letter_code
_entity_poly.pdbx_strand_id
1 'polypeptide(L)'
;MITGKAADRTVAVEVAPGGALRELTLEPSALRLEPAELARRILVLSAAASARATASLWHSLDGEVDALGLPAAGEAAEETTPDSWRAQ
;
A
#
# COMPACT_ATOMS: atom_id res chain seq x y z
N MET A 1 0.33 -1.25 16.40
CA MET A 1 0.09 -0.36 15.25
C MET A 1 0.06 -1.23 14.01
N ILE A 2 -0.96 -1.12 13.15
CA ILE A 2 -1.03 -1.89 11.92
C ILE A 2 -0.11 -1.24 10.90
N THR A 3 0.80 -2.03 10.31
CA THR A 3 1.66 -1.61 9.21
C THR A 3 1.73 -2.72 8.17
N GLY A 4 2.07 -2.34 6.94
CA GLY A 4 2.37 -3.28 5.87
C GLY A 4 3.83 -3.14 5.49
N LYS A 5 4.49 -4.27 5.24
CA LYS A 5 5.89 -4.34 4.83
C LYS A 5 6.01 -4.96 3.45
N ALA A 6 6.90 -4.44 2.61
CA ALA A 6 7.30 -5.05 1.36
C ALA A 6 8.79 -4.83 1.14
N ALA A 7 9.48 -5.84 0.63
CA ALA A 7 10.92 -5.77 0.41
C ALA A 7 11.34 -6.58 -0.82
N ASP A 8 12.47 -6.17 -1.40
CA ASP A 8 13.30 -7.00 -2.26
C ASP A 8 14.70 -7.18 -1.65
N ARG A 9 15.68 -7.64 -2.43
CA ARG A 9 17.06 -7.84 -1.94
C ARG A 9 17.83 -6.54 -1.64
N THR A 10 17.26 -5.39 -1.96
CA THR A 10 17.94 -4.09 -1.99
C THR A 10 17.18 -2.97 -1.30
N VAL A 11 15.85 -3.05 -1.24
CA VAL A 11 14.96 -2.04 -0.68
C VAL A 11 13.91 -2.71 0.18
N ALA A 12 13.65 -2.16 1.36
CA ALA A 12 12.52 -2.53 2.21
C ALA A 12 11.71 -1.29 2.58
N VAL A 13 10.39 -1.42 2.56
CA VAL A 13 9.44 -0.35 2.85
C VAL A 13 8.43 -0.83 3.87
N GLU A 14 8.17 0.02 4.88
CA GLU A 14 7.08 -0.13 5.84
C GLU A 14 6.16 1.09 5.79
N VAL A 15 4.86 0.86 5.73
CA VAL A 15 3.84 1.91 5.68
C VAL A 15 2.69 1.61 6.65
N ALA A 16 2.03 2.67 7.12
CA ALA A 16 0.73 2.56 7.76
C ALA A 16 -0.40 2.43 6.72
N PRO A 17 -1.61 1.98 7.11
CA PRO A 17 -2.79 2.02 6.25
C PRO A 17 -3.01 3.41 5.65
N GLY A 18 -3.46 3.47 4.41
CA GLY A 18 -3.55 4.73 3.65
C GLY A 18 -2.22 5.22 3.07
N GLY A 19 -1.13 4.47 3.23
CA GLY A 19 0.13 4.69 2.50
C GLY A 19 1.13 5.63 3.16
N ALA A 20 0.92 6.01 4.42
CA ALA A 20 1.87 6.86 5.14
C ALA A 20 3.15 6.09 5.47
N LEU A 21 4.27 6.47 4.83
CA LEU A 21 5.60 5.87 5.02
C LEU A 21 6.04 5.92 6.48
N ARG A 22 6.55 4.79 6.99
CA ARG A 22 7.06 4.65 8.36
C ARG A 22 8.54 4.37 8.38
N GLU A 23 8.99 3.47 7.52
CA GLU A 23 10.40 3.11 7.39
C GLU A 23 10.74 2.84 5.92
N LEU A 24 11.94 3.25 5.53
CA LEU A 24 12.57 2.94 4.26
C LEU A 24 14.01 2.51 4.54
N THR A 25 14.34 1.27 4.20
CA THR A 25 15.69 0.73 4.30
C THR A 25 16.25 0.53 2.90
N LEU A 26 17.44 1.06 2.65
CA LEU A 26 18.18 0.89 1.40
C LEU A 26 19.48 0.14 1.69
N GLU A 27 19.65 -1.02 1.06
CA GLU A 27 20.94 -1.71 1.07
C GLU A 27 21.97 -0.91 0.25
N PRO A 28 23.27 -0.99 0.57
CA PRO A 28 24.32 -0.29 -0.18
C PRO A 28 24.31 -0.58 -1.68
N SER A 29 23.82 -1.74 -2.10
CA SER A 29 23.65 -2.08 -3.52
C SER A 29 22.55 -1.30 -4.22
N ALA A 30 21.52 -0.84 -3.51
CA ALA A 30 20.46 0.00 -4.07
C ALA A 30 20.99 1.36 -4.53
N LEU A 31 22.00 1.89 -3.82
CA LEU A 31 22.64 3.18 -4.14
C LEU A 31 23.49 3.15 -5.41
N ARG A 32 23.73 1.95 -5.98
CA ARG A 32 24.42 1.77 -7.26
C ARG A 32 23.46 1.66 -8.44
N LEU A 33 22.15 1.67 -8.20
CA LEU A 33 21.15 1.68 -9.26
C LEU A 33 21.06 3.06 -9.88
N GLU A 34 20.63 3.10 -11.14
CA GLU A 34 20.24 4.36 -11.77
C GLU A 34 19.09 5.01 -10.98
N PRO A 35 19.09 6.35 -10.80
CA PRO A 35 18.10 7.03 -9.95
C PRO A 35 16.64 6.70 -10.30
N ALA A 36 16.33 6.61 -11.60
CA ALA A 36 14.98 6.27 -12.07
C ALA A 36 14.55 4.84 -11.69
N GLU A 37 15.48 3.88 -11.71
CA GLU A 37 15.21 2.49 -11.32
C GLU A 37 15.03 2.38 -9.81
N LEU A 38 15.85 3.06 -9.02
CA LEU A 38 15.68 3.10 -7.56
C LEU A 38 14.33 3.70 -7.16
N ALA A 39 13.96 4.84 -7.76
CA ALA A 39 12.67 5.48 -7.53
C ALA A 39 11.50 4.53 -7.88
N ARG A 40 11.56 3.88 -9.05
CA ARG A 40 10.56 2.90 -9.47
C ARG A 40 10.40 1.76 -8.47
N ARG A 41 11.50 1.21 -7.96
CA ARG A 41 11.47 0.14 -6.96
C ARG A 41 10.81 0.57 -5.66
N ILE A 42 11.19 1.73 -5.13
CA ILE A 42 10.61 2.28 -3.91
C ILE A 42 9.09 2.43 -4.07
N LEU A 43 8.64 3.00 -5.20
CA LEU A 43 7.21 3.19 -5.47
C LEU A 43 6.43 1.87 -5.57
N VAL A 44 6.97 0.86 -6.27
CA VAL A 44 6.35 -0.47 -6.36
C VAL A 44 6.23 -1.13 -4.99
N LEU A 45 7.29 -1.09 -4.18
CA LEU A 45 7.27 -1.66 -2.85
C LEU A 45 6.34 -0.88 -1.90
N SER A 46 6.26 0.44 -2.04
CA SER A 46 5.36 1.29 -1.26
C SER A 46 3.89 0.97 -1.56
N ALA A 47 3.54 0.77 -2.84
CA ALA A 47 2.20 0.36 -3.24
C ALA A 47 1.84 -1.03 -2.66
N ALA A 48 2.76 -2.00 -2.75
CA ALA A 48 2.56 -3.34 -2.20
C ALA A 48 2.43 -3.33 -0.67
N ALA A 49 3.27 -2.57 0.03
CA ALA A 49 3.20 -2.39 1.47
C ALA A 49 1.87 -1.73 1.88
N SER A 50 1.40 -0.73 1.11
CA SER A 50 0.14 -0.03 1.38
C SER A 50 -1.07 -0.95 1.24
N ALA A 51 -1.11 -1.74 0.17
CA ALA A 51 -2.17 -2.73 -0.03
C ALA A 51 -2.23 -3.73 1.13
N ARG A 52 -1.08 -4.22 1.61
CA ARG A 52 -0.99 -5.13 2.76
C ARG A 52 -1.43 -4.47 4.07
N ALA A 53 -1.03 -3.23 4.31
CA ALA A 53 -1.40 -2.48 5.50
C ALA A 53 -2.92 -2.27 5.56
N THR A 54 -3.51 -1.83 4.45
CA THR A 54 -4.95 -1.61 4.32
C THR A 54 -5.73 -2.93 4.46
N ALA A 55 -5.29 -4.01 3.81
CA ALA A 55 -5.91 -5.33 3.97
C ALA A 55 -5.86 -5.82 5.42
N SER A 56 -4.74 -5.61 6.12
CA SER A 56 -4.60 -5.98 7.54
C SER A 56 -5.52 -5.14 8.44
N LEU A 57 -5.71 -3.86 8.12
CA LEU A 57 -6.67 -2.99 8.81
C LEU A 57 -8.09 -3.53 8.66
N TRP A 58 -8.53 -3.83 7.42
CA TRP A 58 -9.84 -4.39 7.18
C TRP A 58 -10.06 -5.72 7.91
N HIS A 59 -9.09 -6.63 7.83
CA HIS A 59 -9.17 -7.91 8.54
C HIS A 59 -9.24 -7.76 10.07
N SER A 60 -8.58 -6.73 10.63
CA SER A 60 -8.68 -6.45 12.06
C SER A 60 -10.04 -5.91 12.49
N LEU A 61 -10.84 -5.41 11.54
CA LEU A 61 -12.14 -4.79 11.77
C LEU A 61 -13.31 -5.66 11.27
N ASP A 62 -13.06 -6.87 10.76
CA ASP A 62 -14.02 -7.73 10.05
C ASP A 62 -15.32 -8.01 10.84
N GLY A 63 -15.29 -7.91 12.18
CA GLY A 63 -16.50 -8.02 13.03
C GLY A 63 -17.18 -6.69 13.38
N GLU A 64 -16.48 -5.56 13.25
CA GLU A 64 -17.00 -4.21 13.56
C GLU A 64 -17.50 -3.49 12.30
N VAL A 65 -16.93 -3.80 11.14
CA VAL A 65 -17.30 -3.22 9.82
C VAL A 65 -18.72 -3.62 9.43
N ASP A 66 -19.10 -4.88 9.66
CA ASP A 66 -20.47 -5.38 9.49
C ASP A 66 -21.46 -4.65 10.41
N ALA A 67 -21.06 -4.39 11.66
CA ALA A 67 -21.89 -3.65 12.61
C ALA A 67 -22.09 -2.18 12.21
N LEU A 68 -21.16 -1.62 11.41
CA LEU A 68 -21.23 -0.27 10.86
C LEU A 68 -21.94 -0.20 9.49
N GLY A 69 -22.34 -1.34 8.92
CA GLY A 69 -23.00 -1.41 7.61
C GLY A 69 -22.12 -0.94 6.44
N LEU A 70 -20.79 -1.02 6.60
CA LEU A 70 -19.84 -0.64 5.56
C LEU A 70 -19.64 -1.80 4.58
N PRO A 71 -19.44 -1.52 3.27
CA PRO A 71 -19.19 -2.57 2.29
C PRO A 71 -17.88 -3.29 2.56
N ALA A 72 -17.81 -4.56 2.18
CA ALA A 72 -16.61 -5.38 2.33
C ALA A 72 -15.40 -4.75 1.61
N ALA A 73 -14.23 -4.98 2.17
CA ALA A 73 -12.99 -4.42 1.66
C ALA A 73 -12.71 -4.88 0.21
N GLY A 74 -12.69 -3.93 -0.72
CA GLY A 74 -12.25 -4.15 -2.10
C GLY A 74 -13.34 -4.17 -3.17
N GLU A 75 -14.63 -4.13 -2.82
CA GLU A 75 -15.69 -4.25 -3.84
C GLU A 75 -16.18 -2.92 -4.46
N ALA A 76 -15.98 -1.76 -3.82
CA ALA A 76 -16.70 -0.53 -4.23
C ALA A 76 -15.84 0.68 -4.66
N ALA A 77 -14.51 0.55 -4.76
CA ALA A 77 -13.68 1.69 -5.18
C ALA A 77 -14.01 2.14 -6.62
N GLU A 78 -14.24 1.18 -7.52
CA GLU A 78 -14.68 1.42 -8.90
C GLU A 78 -16.13 1.92 -8.97
N GLU A 79 -17.00 1.47 -8.07
CA GLU A 79 -18.43 1.78 -8.08
C GLU A 79 -18.72 3.23 -7.62
N THR A 80 -17.87 3.78 -6.76
CA THR A 80 -17.94 5.17 -6.30
C THR A 80 -17.21 6.16 -7.20
N THR A 81 -16.49 5.67 -8.22
CA THR A 81 -15.80 6.54 -9.19
C THR A 81 -16.82 7.13 -10.17
N PRO A 82 -16.94 8.46 -10.30
CA PRO A 82 -17.82 9.08 -11.28
C PRO A 82 -17.46 8.66 -12.72
N ASP A 83 -18.46 8.45 -13.59
CA ASP A 83 -18.25 8.06 -14.99
C ASP A 83 -17.31 9.01 -15.74
N SER A 84 -17.30 10.29 -15.36
CA SER A 84 -16.44 11.33 -15.92
C SER A 84 -14.95 11.11 -15.68
N TRP A 85 -14.56 10.21 -14.76
CA TRP A 85 -13.17 9.94 -14.39
C TRP A 85 -12.65 8.61 -14.93
N ARG A 86 -13.51 7.75 -15.49
CA ARG A 86 -13.11 6.41 -16.00
C ARG A 86 -12.49 6.40 -17.40
N ALA A 87 -12.47 7.53 -18.10
CA ALA A 87 -11.89 7.63 -19.44
C ALA A 87 -10.63 8.50 -19.42
N GLN A 88 -9.46 7.90 -19.18
CA GLN A 88 -8.15 8.40 -19.62
C GLN A 88 -7.21 7.23 -19.95
#